data_AF-X1AP78-F1
#
_entry.id   AF-X1AP78-F1
#
_cell.length_a   1.000
_cell.length_b   1.000
_cell.length_c   1.000
_cell.angle_alpha   90.00
_cell.angle_beta   90.00
_cell.angle_gamma   90.00
#
_symmetry.space_group_name_H-M   'P 1'
#
loop_
_entity.id
_entity.type
_entity.pdbx_description
1 polymer ?
#
loop_
_entity_poly.entity_id
_entity_poly.type
_entity_poly.pdbx_seq_one_letter_code
_entity_poly.pdbx_strand_id
1 'polypeptide(L)'
;MLMKEQCFICTKNLSKINSILDAQYVKYSWRPHFEENKYILYFSKQNLYTCIPCGKQFFMWNLSKNKVNLLQNRTINGKQMNLPKLPCKLIEHCVMCKQETPYLDSDPLHLRQFYLKSMGQCCSSCYMAIHNTSTT
;
A
#
# COMPACT_ATOMS: atom_id res chain seq x y z
N MET A 1 -13.93 -20.03 -15.15
CA MET A 1 -12.98 -18.95 -15.49
C MET A 1 -13.63 -17.64 -15.06
N LEU A 2 -13.23 -17.04 -13.93
CA LEU A 2 -13.91 -15.85 -13.40
C LEU A 2 -13.54 -14.64 -14.26
N MET A 3 -14.53 -14.12 -14.98
CA MET A 3 -14.36 -13.01 -15.90
C MET A 3 -14.06 -11.71 -15.15
N LYS A 4 -13.06 -10.98 -15.63
CA LYS A 4 -12.58 -9.65 -15.17
C LYS A 4 -13.66 -8.58 -15.10
N GLU A 5 -14.86 -8.86 -15.61
CA GLU A 5 -15.88 -7.86 -15.95
C GLU A 5 -16.52 -7.17 -14.75
N GLN A 6 -16.47 -7.78 -13.57
CA GLN A 6 -17.11 -7.23 -12.37
C GLN A 6 -16.24 -7.38 -11.13
N CYS A 7 -16.36 -6.39 -10.24
CA CYS A 7 -15.77 -6.47 -8.91
C CYS A 7 -16.50 -7.53 -8.09
N PHE A 8 -15.75 -8.50 -7.55
CA PHE A 8 -16.29 -9.59 -6.72
C PHE A 8 -17.13 -9.11 -5.51
N ILE A 9 -16.80 -7.93 -4.95
CA ILE A 9 -17.43 -7.43 -3.71
C ILE A 9 -18.65 -6.54 -4.00
N CYS A 10 -18.48 -5.49 -4.80
CA CYS A 10 -19.54 -4.49 -5.02
C CYS A 10 -20.22 -4.61 -6.38
N THR A 11 -19.95 -5.68 -7.14
CA THR A 11 -20.47 -5.95 -8.50
C THR A 11 -20.27 -4.83 -9.52
N LYS A 12 -19.48 -3.80 -9.19
CA LYS A 12 -19.12 -2.70 -10.09
C LYS A 12 -18.51 -3.25 -11.36
N ASN A 13 -18.98 -2.75 -12.50
CA ASN A 13 -18.43 -3.09 -13.80
C ASN A 13 -16.97 -2.59 -13.92
N LEU A 14 -16.07 -3.52 -14.25
CA LEU A 14 -14.64 -3.32 -14.42
C LEU A 14 -14.19 -3.50 -15.87
N SER A 15 -15.09 -3.82 -16.81
CA SER A 15 -14.74 -4.13 -18.21
C SER A 15 -14.02 -2.97 -18.91
N LYS A 16 -14.28 -1.74 -18.49
CA LYS A 16 -13.65 -0.52 -19.03
C LYS A 16 -12.21 -0.29 -18.54
N ILE A 17 -11.72 -1.07 -17.57
CA ILE A 17 -10.40 -0.88 -16.96
C ILE A 17 -9.43 -1.93 -17.50
N ASN A 18 -8.37 -1.49 -18.19
CA ASN A 18 -7.43 -2.41 -18.84
C ASN A 18 -6.27 -2.83 -17.94
N SER A 19 -5.91 -2.01 -16.97
CA SER A 19 -4.74 -2.24 -16.11
C SER A 19 -5.11 -3.07 -14.87
N ILE A 20 -4.32 -4.11 -14.61
CA ILE A 20 -4.48 -5.01 -13.46
C ILE A 20 -3.25 -4.88 -12.56
N LEU A 21 -3.50 -4.77 -11.26
CA LEU A 21 -2.51 -4.74 -10.21
C LEU A 21 -2.68 -5.98 -9.34
N ASP A 22 -1.65 -6.83 -9.27
CA ASP A 22 -1.69 -7.99 -8.39
C ASP A 22 -1.43 -7.57 -6.93
N ALA A 23 -2.41 -7.85 -6.07
CA ALA A 23 -2.42 -7.50 -4.66
C ALA A 23 -1.21 -8.05 -3.89
N GLN A 24 -0.64 -9.19 -4.33
CA GLN A 24 0.55 -9.76 -3.71
C GLN A 24 1.77 -8.83 -3.81
N TYR A 25 1.93 -8.15 -4.94
CA TYR A 25 3.06 -7.26 -5.20
C TYR A 25 2.78 -5.84 -4.70
N VAL A 26 1.53 -5.40 -4.84
CA VAL A 26 1.11 -4.04 -4.46
C VAL A 26 1.13 -3.85 -2.94
N LYS A 27 1.00 -4.94 -2.15
CA LYS A 27 1.12 -4.94 -0.69
C LYS A 27 2.29 -4.11 -0.15
N TYR A 28 3.44 -4.23 -0.80
CA TYR A 28 4.71 -3.66 -0.34
C TYR A 28 5.13 -2.42 -1.14
N SER A 29 4.36 -2.04 -2.16
CA SER A 29 4.73 -1.02 -3.14
C SER A 29 3.55 -0.10 -3.49
N TRP A 30 2.64 0.12 -2.53
CA TRP A 30 1.46 0.96 -2.77
C TRP A 30 1.86 2.37 -3.19
N ARG A 31 1.30 2.87 -4.29
CA ARG A 31 1.53 4.23 -4.79
C ARG A 31 0.23 5.02 -4.81
N PRO A 32 0.22 6.32 -4.43
CA PRO A 32 -0.99 7.13 -4.40
C PRO A 32 -1.78 7.19 -5.72
N HIS A 33 -1.10 7.16 -6.87
CA HIS A 33 -1.78 7.19 -8.18
C HIS A 33 -2.57 5.90 -8.49
N PHE A 34 -2.37 4.81 -7.73
CA PHE A 34 -3.20 3.61 -7.85
C PHE A 34 -4.66 3.87 -7.42
N GLU A 35 -4.93 4.94 -6.67
CA GLU A 35 -6.29 5.33 -6.27
C GLU A 35 -7.16 5.85 -7.42
N GLU A 36 -6.58 6.20 -8.58
CA GLU A 36 -7.27 6.98 -9.63
C GLU A 36 -8.36 6.20 -10.40
N ASN A 37 -8.94 5.12 -9.86
CA ASN A 37 -9.93 4.23 -10.51
C ASN A 37 -9.49 3.65 -11.87
N LYS A 38 -8.21 3.76 -12.23
CA LYS A 38 -7.62 3.27 -13.49
C LYS A 38 -7.12 1.83 -13.42
N TYR A 39 -7.26 1.19 -12.27
CA TYR A 39 -6.70 -0.13 -12.00
C TYR A 39 -7.72 -1.07 -11.38
N ILE A 40 -7.56 -2.35 -11.69
CA ILE A 40 -8.25 -3.45 -11.03
C ILE A 40 -7.26 -4.10 -10.08
N LEU A 41 -7.68 -4.41 -8.86
CA LEU A 41 -6.88 -5.18 -7.93
C LEU A 41 -7.21 -6.67 -8.06
N TYR A 42 -6.20 -7.47 -8.40
CA TYR A 42 -6.30 -8.92 -8.58
C TYR A 42 -5.69 -9.65 -7.39
N PHE A 43 -6.40 -10.66 -6.88
CA PHE A 43 -5.97 -11.50 -5.77
C PHE A 43 -5.63 -12.90 -6.29
N SER A 44 -4.35 -13.12 -6.63
CA SER A 44 -3.86 -14.35 -7.26
C SER A 44 -4.22 -15.63 -6.49
N LYS A 45 -4.10 -15.63 -5.16
CA LYS A 45 -4.42 -16.79 -4.32
C LYS A 45 -5.88 -17.22 -4.37
N GLN A 46 -6.80 -16.26 -4.49
CA GLN A 46 -8.24 -16.52 -4.52
C GLN A 46 -8.82 -16.49 -5.95
N ASN A 47 -8.01 -16.10 -6.94
CA ASN A 47 -8.44 -15.84 -8.31
C ASN A 47 -9.63 -14.86 -8.40
N LEU A 48 -9.53 -13.74 -7.67
CA LEU A 48 -10.60 -12.72 -7.57
C LEU A 48 -10.16 -11.36 -8.13
N TYR A 49 -11.09 -10.68 -8.79
CA TYR A 49 -10.91 -9.31 -9.29
C TYR A 49 -11.78 -8.34 -8.48
N THR A 50 -11.22 -7.20 -8.10
CA THR A 50 -11.91 -6.18 -7.32
C THR A 50 -11.58 -4.78 -7.81
N CYS A 51 -12.47 -3.81 -7.61
CA CYS A 51 -12.07 -2.42 -7.69
C CYS A 51 -11.10 -2.08 -6.55
N ILE A 52 -10.27 -1.05 -6.73
CA ILE A 52 -9.26 -0.65 -5.74
C ILE A 52 -9.84 -0.44 -4.32
N PRO A 53 -10.97 0.27 -4.12
CA PRO A 53 -11.54 0.44 -2.78
C PRO A 53 -11.94 -0.88 -2.12
N CYS A 54 -12.64 -1.75 -2.85
CA CYS A 54 -13.07 -3.05 -2.33
C CYS A 54 -11.89 -3.97 -2.06
N GLY A 55 -10.92 -3.99 -2.98
CA GLY A 55 -9.69 -4.75 -2.85
C GLY A 55 -8.92 -4.35 -1.59
N LYS A 56 -8.76 -3.05 -1.31
CA LYS A 56 -8.14 -2.59 -0.07
C LYS A 56 -8.85 -3.07 1.19
N GLN A 57 -10.17 -2.95 1.23
CA GLN A 57 -10.95 -3.43 2.38
C GLN A 57 -10.78 -4.93 2.58
N PHE A 58 -10.81 -5.71 1.50
CA PHE A 58 -10.58 -7.16 1.53
C PHE A 58 -9.15 -7.52 1.97
N PHE A 59 -8.18 -6.74 1.50
CA PHE A 59 -6.78 -6.89 1.86
C PHE A 59 -6.55 -6.65 3.36
N MET A 60 -7.07 -5.54 3.88
CA MET A 60 -7.02 -5.19 5.30
C MET A 60 -7.76 -6.22 6.16
N TRP A 61 -8.91 -6.72 5.70
CA TRP A 61 -9.63 -7.81 6.37
C TRP A 61 -8.77 -9.08 6.50
N ASN A 62 -8.10 -9.46 5.43
CA ASN A 62 -7.24 -10.65 5.43
C ASN A 62 -6.01 -10.49 6.32
N LEU A 63 -5.47 -9.27 6.47
CA LEU A 63 -4.35 -8.97 7.36
C LEU A 63 -4.77 -8.77 8.82
N SER A 64 -6.05 -8.50 9.11
CA SER A 64 -6.50 -8.33 10.48
C SER A 64 -6.34 -9.61 11.28
N LYS A 65 -5.58 -9.53 12.38
CA LYS A 65 -5.44 -10.61 13.36
C LYS A 65 -6.71 -10.81 14.20
N ASN A 66 -7.60 -9.82 14.23
CA ASN A 66 -8.75 -9.79 15.15
C ASN A 66 -10.08 -9.76 14.38
N LYS A 67 -10.27 -10.76 13.50
CA LYS A 67 -11.44 -10.89 12.62
C LYS A 67 -12.76 -10.99 13.40
N VAL A 68 -12.74 -11.65 14.56
CA VAL A 68 -13.91 -11.83 15.43
C VAL A 68 -14.44 -10.49 15.94
N ASN A 69 -13.56 -9.63 16.47
CA ASN A 69 -13.95 -8.29 16.93
C ASN A 69 -14.47 -7.41 15.79
N LEU A 70 -13.91 -7.56 14.58
CA LEU A 70 -14.43 -6.83 13.41
C LEU A 70 -15.82 -7.32 12.96
N LEU A 71 -16.10 -8.63 13.06
CA LEU A 71 -17.45 -9.17 12.80
C LEU A 71 -18.44 -8.65 13.83
N GLN A 72 -18.11 -8.73 15.13
CA GLN A 72 -18.97 -8.26 16.21
C GLN A 72 -19.30 -6.76 16.06
N ASN A 73 -18.30 -5.93 15.76
CA ASN A 73 -18.52 -4.49 15.53
C ASN A 73 -19.41 -4.20 14.30
N ARG A 74 -19.40 -5.07 13.28
CA ARG A 74 -20.31 -5.00 12.13
C ARG A 74 -21.75 -5.36 12.52
N THR A 75 -21.92 -6.43 13.29
CA THR A 75 -23.25 -6.90 13.72
C THR A 75 -23.91 -5.90 14.67
N ILE A 76 -23.14 -5.26 15.53
CA ILE A 76 -23.65 -4.32 16.55
C ILE A 76 -23.99 -2.95 15.94
N ASN A 77 -23.17 -2.43 15.01
CA ASN A 77 -23.29 -1.03 14.59
C ASN A 77 -24.04 -0.79 13.28
N GLY A 78 -24.34 -1.83 12.48
CA GLY A 78 -25.18 -1.75 11.26
C GLY A 78 -24.73 -0.81 10.14
N LYS A 79 -23.70 0.01 10.37
CA LYS A 79 -23.14 0.98 9.42
C LYS A 79 -21.89 0.40 8.77
N GLN A 80 -21.59 0.88 7.55
CA GLN A 80 -20.32 0.65 6.87
C GLN A 80 -19.17 0.78 7.88
N MET A 81 -18.19 -0.14 7.79
CA MET A 81 -17.01 -0.14 8.67
C MET A 81 -16.37 1.24 8.68
N ASN A 82 -16.55 1.99 9.78
CA ASN A 82 -15.69 3.11 10.10
C ASN A 82 -14.37 2.53 10.58
N LEU A 83 -13.52 2.23 9.60
CA LEU A 83 -12.14 1.86 9.86
C LEU A 83 -11.45 3.05 10.50
N PRO A 84 -10.84 2.90 11.69
CA PRO A 84 -9.92 3.92 12.16
C PRO A 84 -8.86 4.10 11.07
N LYS A 85 -8.64 5.35 10.63
CA LYS A 85 -7.44 5.67 9.86
C LYS A 85 -6.28 5.26 10.75
N LEU A 86 -5.67 4.11 10.44
CA LEU A 86 -4.38 3.76 11.02
C LEU A 86 -3.49 4.97 10.74
N PRO A 87 -2.90 5.61 11.76
CA PRO A 87 -1.90 6.61 11.52
C PRO A 87 -0.72 5.86 10.91
N CYS A 88 -0.68 5.77 9.58
CA CYS A 88 0.48 5.29 8.84
C CYS A 88 1.55 6.39 8.87
N LYS A 89 1.95 6.82 10.07
CA LYS A 89 3.19 7.53 10.30
C LYS A 89 4.25 6.46 10.57
N LEU A 90 4.58 5.71 9.52
CA LEU A 90 5.71 4.80 9.57
C LEU A 90 6.97 5.65 9.47
N ILE A 91 7.83 5.50 10.48
CA ILE A 91 9.20 6.01 10.42
C ILE A 91 9.85 5.35 9.22
N GLU A 92 10.38 6.15 8.31
CA GLU A 92 11.09 5.66 7.14
C GLU A 92 12.44 5.10 7.58
N HIS A 93 12.87 3.99 6.98
CA HIS A 93 14.13 3.32 7.32
C HIS A 93 15.12 3.48 6.17
N CYS A 94 16.40 3.57 6.52
CA CYS A 94 17.49 3.66 5.55
C CYS A 94 17.43 2.48 4.56
N VAL A 95 17.42 2.76 3.26
CA VAL A 95 17.40 1.74 2.21
C VAL A 95 18.58 0.76 2.33
N MET A 96 19.75 1.24 2.75
CA MET A 96 20.99 0.46 2.85
C MET A 96 21.08 -0.35 4.15
N CYS A 97 21.03 0.29 5.31
CA CYS A 97 21.31 -0.34 6.61
C CYS A 97 20.07 -0.65 7.46
N LYS A 98 18.87 -0.27 6.99
CA LYS A 98 17.59 -0.44 7.69
C LYS A 98 17.49 0.24 9.06
N GLN A 99 18.41 1.15 9.40
CA GLN A 99 18.23 1.99 10.59
C GLN A 99 17.10 3.00 10.39
N GLU A 100 16.41 3.35 11.48
CA GLU A 100 15.39 4.40 11.48
C GLU A 100 16.00 5.74 11.04
N THR A 101 15.20 6.51 10.31
CA THR A 101 15.55 7.86 9.87
C THR A 101 14.67 8.87 10.60
N PRO A 102 15.01 10.17 10.65
CA PRO A 102 14.16 11.17 11.29
C PRO A 102 12.89 11.49 10.50
N TYR A 103 12.70 10.86 9.33
CA TYR A 103 11.61 11.15 8.41
C TYR A 103 10.49 10.11 8.52
N LEU A 104 9.27 10.57 8.34
CA LEU A 104 8.11 9.73 8.15
C LEU A 104 7.90 9.48 6.66
N ASP A 105 7.31 8.34 6.31
CA ASP A 105 6.95 7.99 4.92
C ASP A 105 5.99 9.03 4.27
N SER A 106 5.30 9.82 5.08
CA SER A 106 4.42 10.91 4.63
C SER A 106 5.11 12.27 4.43
N ASP A 107 6.35 12.45 4.89
CA ASP A 107 7.01 13.76 4.87
C ASP A 107 7.31 14.20 3.43
N PRO A 108 7.14 15.47 3.05
CA PRO A 108 7.47 15.92 1.70
C PRO A 108 8.94 15.64 1.34
N LEU A 109 9.20 15.06 0.16
CA LEU A 109 10.55 14.66 -0.27
C LEU A 109 11.56 15.81 -0.26
N HIS A 110 11.13 17.05 -0.51
CA HIS A 110 12.01 18.23 -0.52
C HIS A 110 12.52 18.63 0.88
N LEU A 111 11.90 18.11 1.94
CA LEU A 111 12.34 18.33 3.33
C LEU A 111 13.22 17.18 3.84
N ARG A 112 13.32 16.08 3.10
CA ARG A 112 14.09 14.91 3.49
C ARG A 112 15.54 15.04 3.04
N GLN A 113 16.45 15.27 3.98
CA GLN A 113 17.88 15.22 3.72
C GLN A 113 18.28 13.78 3.40
N PHE A 114 19.30 13.60 2.55
CA PHE A 114 19.83 12.28 2.19
C PHE A 114 18.85 11.35 1.46
N TYR A 115 17.78 11.90 0.88
CA TYR A 115 16.93 11.17 -0.04
C TYR A 115 17.60 11.06 -1.41
N LEU A 116 17.75 9.84 -1.91
CA LEU A 116 18.29 9.56 -3.24
C LEU A 116 17.14 9.25 -4.20
N LYS A 117 16.99 10.10 -5.23
CA LYS A 117 16.01 9.88 -6.30
C LYS A 117 16.26 8.49 -6.92
N SER A 118 15.20 7.67 -6.97
CA SER A 118 15.20 6.28 -7.44
C SER A 118 15.78 5.21 -6.51
N MET A 119 16.40 5.56 -5.38
CA MET A 119 16.88 4.59 -4.39
C MET A 119 16.08 4.63 -3.08
N GLY A 120 15.60 5.82 -2.68
CA GLY A 120 14.87 6.03 -1.44
C GLY A 120 15.70 6.76 -0.38
N GLN A 121 15.23 6.73 0.85
CA GLN A 121 15.83 7.45 1.97
C GLN A 121 17.05 6.73 2.54
N CYS A 122 18.15 7.45 2.71
CA CYS A 122 19.35 6.98 3.40
C CYS A 122 19.46 7.61 4.80
N CYS A 123 20.19 6.96 5.71
CA CYS A 123 20.78 7.66 6.85
C CYS A 123 22.02 8.44 6.40
N SER A 124 22.45 9.41 7.21
CA SER A 124 23.60 10.27 6.90
C SER A 124 24.87 9.47 6.57
N SER A 125 25.18 8.43 7.35
CA SER A 125 26.38 7.62 7.13
C SER A 125 26.36 6.85 5.80
N CYS A 126 25.24 6.21 5.46
CA CYS A 126 25.11 5.50 4.19
C CYS A 126 25.12 6.45 2.99
N TYR A 127 24.52 7.63 3.12
CA TYR A 127 24.57 8.64 2.06
C TYR A 127 25.99 9.13 1.81
N MET A 128 26.73 9.46 2.89
CA MET A 128 28.13 9.88 2.77
C MET A 128 29.01 8.77 2.20
N ALA A 129 28.79 7.50 2.59
CA ALA A 129 29.53 6.38 2.02
C ALA A 129 29.32 6.23 0.50
N ILE A 130 28.10 6.48 0.01
CA ILE A 130 27.79 6.43 -1.44
C ILE A 130 28.47 7.57 -2.20
N HIS A 131 28.56 8.77 -1.62
CA HIS A 131 29.11 9.94 -2.30
C HIS A 131 30.63 10.10 -2.11
N ASN A 132 31.21 9.56 -1.04
CA ASN A 132 32.66 9.59 -0.78
C ASN A 132 33.45 8.57 -1.61
N THR A 133 32.80 7.58 -2.23
CA THR A 133 33.45 6.64 -3.17
C THR A 133 33.73 7.24 -4.55
N SER A 134 33.41 8.52 -4.77
CA SER A 134 33.67 9.23 -6.02
C SER A 134 35.05 9.95 -6.07
N THR A 135 35.94 9.70 -5.10
CA THR A 135 37.23 10.40 -4.94
C THR A 135 38.48 9.51 -4.98
N THR A 136 38.42 8.36 -5.65
CA THR A 136 39.61 7.55 -5.96
C THR A 136 39.62 7.13 -7.41
#